data_AF-A0AAW9IEV4-F1
#
_entry.id   AF-A0AAW9IEV4-F1
#
_cell.length_a   1.000
_cell.length_b   1.000
_cell.length_c   1.000
_cell.angle_alpha   90.00
_cell.angle_beta   90.00
_cell.angle_gamma   90.00
#
_symmetry.space_group_name_H-M   'P 1'
#
loop_
_entity.id
_entity.type
_entity.pdbx_description
1 polymer ?
#
loop_
_entity_poly.entity_id
_entity_poly.type
_entity_poly.pdbx_seq_one_letter_code
_entity_poly.pdbx_strand_id
1 'polypeptide(L)'
;FVGRSPQVIAKAAGISIPEGTKVLIGEQKGVGEGYPLSFEKLTTVLGFYIVKDWKEACELSIQLLQNGIGHTMSIHTEDRDIVMKFARKPASRILVNTGGAQGGTGASTGLMPSFTLGCGTWGGSSVSENVTPMHLVNIKRVAYGLKDCATLASADPTFNRIKTAENCHAIQNQCGTLSPAEYVAASKCDNTENSTFTNNEELMKLVNQIVKAMKGEQ
;
A
#
# COMPACT_ATOMS: atom_id res chain seq x y z
N PHE A 1 18.55 10.02 -24.20
CA PHE A 1 19.84 9.30 -24.20
C PHE A 1 19.77 7.99 -23.40
N VAL A 2 18.70 7.21 -23.57
CA VAL A 2 18.50 5.96 -22.81
C VAL A 2 19.60 4.96 -23.16
N GLY A 3 20.23 4.37 -22.13
CA GLY A 3 21.28 3.34 -22.29
C GLY A 3 22.56 3.80 -23.00
N ARG A 4 22.78 5.10 -23.20
CA ARG A 4 23.99 5.62 -23.86
C ARG A 4 25.13 5.84 -22.88
N SER A 5 26.37 5.69 -23.38
CA SER A 5 27.58 5.94 -22.60
C SER A 5 27.72 7.43 -22.24
N PRO A 6 28.43 7.76 -21.16
CA PRO A 6 28.63 9.15 -20.75
C PRO A 6 29.36 9.97 -21.83
N GLN A 7 30.22 9.36 -22.65
CA GLN A 7 30.91 10.03 -23.77
C GLN A 7 29.94 10.52 -24.84
N VAL A 8 28.94 9.70 -25.19
CA VAL A 8 27.91 10.08 -26.17
C VAL A 8 27.08 11.25 -25.64
N ILE A 9 26.74 11.22 -24.35
CA ILE A 9 25.95 12.26 -23.70
C ILE A 9 26.77 13.55 -23.59
N ALA A 10 28.02 13.47 -23.14
CA ALA A 10 28.94 14.60 -23.01
C ALA A 10 29.15 15.31 -24.35
N LYS A 11 29.41 14.54 -25.42
CA LYS A 11 29.54 15.08 -26.78
C LYS A 11 28.27 15.80 -27.23
N ALA A 12 27.10 15.22 -26.99
CA ALA A 12 25.83 15.83 -27.35
C ALA A 12 25.53 17.10 -26.52
N ALA A 13 26.00 17.15 -25.27
CA ALA A 13 25.91 18.32 -24.40
C ALA A 13 27.01 19.37 -24.64
N GLY A 14 27.95 19.13 -25.58
CA GLY A 14 29.04 20.05 -25.88
C GLY A 14 30.10 20.16 -24.77
N ILE A 15 30.20 19.16 -23.89
CA ILE A 15 31.18 19.13 -22.79
C ILE A 15 32.26 18.08 -23.05
N SER A 16 33.48 18.35 -22.56
CA SER A 16 34.60 17.39 -22.59
C SER A 16 34.69 16.66 -21.26
N ILE A 17 34.95 15.35 -21.30
CA ILE A 17 35.13 14.49 -20.13
C ILE A 17 36.37 13.59 -20.30
N PRO A 18 37.02 13.17 -19.20
CA PRO A 18 38.15 12.25 -19.27
C PRO A 18 37.79 10.90 -19.91
N GLU A 19 38.76 10.28 -20.58
CA GLU A 19 38.63 8.92 -21.08
C GLU A 19 38.39 7.93 -19.93
N GLY A 20 37.60 6.89 -20.17
CA GLY A 20 37.24 5.91 -19.14
C GLY A 20 36.17 6.35 -18.14
N THR A 21 35.63 7.58 -18.25
CA THR A 21 34.48 8.03 -17.45
C THR A 21 33.31 7.04 -17.58
N LYS A 22 32.76 6.58 -16.45
CA LYS A 22 31.68 5.59 -16.40
C LYS A 22 30.29 6.21 -16.18
N VAL A 23 30.23 7.27 -15.38
CA VAL A 23 28.99 7.97 -15.01
C VAL A 23 29.22 9.47 -14.93
N LEU A 24 28.19 10.25 -15.21
CA LEU A 24 28.15 11.70 -14.99
C LEU A 24 27.31 11.99 -13.76
N ILE A 25 27.75 12.93 -12.93
CA ILE A 25 27.07 13.29 -11.68
C ILE A 25 26.77 14.79 -11.71
N GLY A 26 25.51 15.16 -11.49
CA GLY A 26 25.08 16.55 -11.39
C GLY A 26 24.46 16.85 -10.03
N GLU A 27 25.00 17.86 -9.33
CA GLU A 27 24.43 18.36 -8.07
C GLU A 27 23.01 18.88 -8.28
N GLN A 28 22.12 18.65 -7.31
CA GLN A 28 20.72 19.08 -7.35
C GLN A 28 20.34 19.80 -6.05
N LYS A 29 19.44 20.78 -6.17
CA LYS A 29 18.93 21.60 -5.04
C LYS A 29 17.42 21.47 -4.84
N GLY A 30 16.75 20.61 -5.61
CA GLY A 30 15.31 20.38 -5.50
C GLY A 30 14.81 19.26 -6.40
N VAL A 31 13.49 19.13 -6.48
CA VAL A 31 12.77 18.08 -7.21
C VAL A 31 11.73 18.71 -8.12
N GLY A 32 11.49 18.14 -9.30
CA GLY A 32 10.48 18.60 -10.26
C GLY A 32 11.07 19.24 -11.52
N GLU A 33 10.24 19.96 -12.28
CA GLU A 33 10.58 20.47 -13.61
C GLU A 33 11.81 21.38 -13.64
N GLY A 34 12.00 22.20 -12.60
CA GLY A 34 13.20 23.05 -12.45
C GLY A 34 14.49 22.26 -12.17
N TYR A 35 14.38 20.97 -11.88
CA TYR A 35 15.47 20.07 -11.53
C TYR A 35 15.38 18.77 -12.35
N PRO A 36 15.72 18.79 -13.65
CA PRO A 36 15.50 17.64 -14.55
C PRO A 36 16.18 16.35 -14.11
N LEU A 37 17.31 16.42 -13.38
CA LEU A 37 17.99 15.23 -12.89
C LEU A 37 17.28 14.56 -11.71
N SER A 38 16.21 15.14 -11.18
CA SER A 38 15.34 14.56 -10.16
C SER A 38 14.40 13.47 -10.69
N PHE A 39 14.13 13.46 -11.99
CA PHE A 39 13.28 12.44 -12.64
C PHE A 39 14.06 11.16 -12.98
N GLU A 40 13.31 10.14 -13.40
CA GLU A 40 13.90 8.94 -14.00
C GLU A 40 14.62 9.27 -15.32
N LYS A 41 15.83 8.73 -15.49
CA LYS A 41 16.72 9.09 -16.63
C LYS A 41 17.10 7.91 -17.52
N LEU A 42 17.05 6.68 -17.00
CA LEU A 42 17.46 5.44 -17.68
C LEU A 42 18.78 5.57 -18.46
N THR A 43 19.77 6.20 -17.84
CA THR A 43 21.02 6.59 -18.49
C THR A 43 22.20 6.61 -17.50
N THR A 44 23.39 6.95 -17.98
CA THR A 44 24.63 7.00 -17.19
C THR A 44 24.82 8.33 -16.43
N VAL A 45 23.73 9.07 -16.20
CA VAL A 45 23.72 10.37 -15.51
C VAL A 45 22.95 10.23 -14.19
N LEU A 46 23.55 10.67 -13.09
CA LEU A 46 22.98 10.62 -11.75
C LEU A 46 22.78 12.03 -11.19
N GLY A 47 21.68 12.24 -10.48
CA GLY A 47 21.50 13.41 -9.63
C GLY A 47 22.18 13.17 -8.28
N PHE A 48 22.81 14.19 -7.72
CA PHE A 48 23.48 14.13 -6.42
C PHE A 48 22.94 15.20 -5.49
N TYR A 49 22.52 14.79 -4.30
CA TYR A 49 21.95 15.68 -3.29
C TYR A 49 22.79 15.60 -2.03
N ILE A 50 22.98 16.75 -1.39
CA ILE A 50 23.57 16.86 -0.06
C ILE A 50 22.46 17.28 0.89
N VAL A 51 22.32 16.55 1.98
CA VAL A 51 21.31 16.78 3.02
C VAL A 51 22.00 16.79 4.37
N LYS A 52 21.45 17.53 5.32
CA LYS A 52 22.02 17.73 6.66
C LYS A 52 21.95 16.47 7.50
N ASP A 53 20.83 15.77 7.47
CA ASP A 53 20.56 14.62 8.31
C ASP A 53 19.60 13.61 7.65
N TRP A 54 19.36 12.50 8.35
CA TRP A 54 18.50 11.43 7.87
C TRP A 54 17.03 11.83 7.74
N LYS A 55 16.56 12.86 8.47
CA LYS A 55 15.17 13.34 8.41
C LYS A 55 14.96 14.10 7.10
N GLU A 56 15.90 14.96 6.75
CA GLU A 56 15.88 15.64 5.45
C GLU A 56 16.03 14.64 4.29
N ALA A 57 16.93 13.66 4.41
CA ALA A 57 17.04 12.57 3.45
C ALA A 57 15.72 11.79 3.29
N CYS A 58 15.02 11.56 4.41
CA CYS A 58 13.73 10.88 4.47
C CYS A 58 12.65 11.67 3.73
N GLU A 59 12.57 12.98 3.91
CA GLU A 59 11.62 13.85 3.20
C GLU A 59 11.94 13.92 1.69
N LEU A 60 13.21 14.19 1.36
CA LEU A 60 13.67 14.23 -0.03
C LEU A 60 13.38 12.92 -0.77
N SER A 61 13.58 11.78 -0.12
CA SER A 61 13.28 10.47 -0.71
C SER A 61 11.80 10.29 -1.00
N ILE A 62 10.90 10.81 -0.16
CA ILE A 62 9.44 10.76 -0.41
C ILE A 62 9.09 11.62 -1.62
N GLN A 63 9.69 12.80 -1.75
CA GLN A 63 9.47 13.69 -2.89
C GLN A 63 9.97 13.07 -4.20
N LEU A 64 11.17 12.52 -4.20
CA LEU A 64 11.72 11.80 -5.37
C LEU A 64 10.87 10.59 -5.74
N LEU A 65 10.39 9.83 -4.75
CA LEU A 65 9.52 8.67 -4.96
C LEU A 65 8.16 9.04 -5.56
N GLN A 66 7.72 10.30 -5.56
CA GLN A 66 6.48 10.67 -6.28
C GLN A 66 6.59 10.38 -7.79
N ASN A 67 7.80 10.42 -8.35
CA ASN A 67 8.07 10.07 -9.75
C ASN A 67 8.33 8.56 -9.96
N GLY A 68 8.25 7.74 -8.91
CA GLY A 68 8.56 6.31 -8.94
C GLY A 68 7.83 5.55 -7.82
N ILE A 69 6.58 5.94 -7.55
CA ILE A 69 5.89 5.55 -6.33
C ILE A 69 5.64 4.04 -6.31
N GLY A 70 5.85 3.43 -5.15
CA GLY A 70 5.70 1.99 -4.96
C GLY A 70 6.80 1.14 -5.60
N HIS A 71 7.77 1.72 -6.31
CA HIS A 71 8.77 0.93 -7.04
C HIS A 71 9.94 0.46 -6.16
N THR A 72 11.01 1.24 -6.04
CA THR A 72 12.24 0.82 -5.34
C THR A 72 12.90 2.00 -4.63
N MET A 73 13.41 1.74 -3.43
CA MET A 73 14.35 2.61 -2.73
C MET A 73 15.58 1.80 -2.32
N SER A 74 16.75 2.43 -2.30
CA SER A 74 17.98 1.83 -1.77
C SER A 74 18.56 2.70 -0.65
N ILE A 75 19.11 2.07 0.37
CA ILE A 75 19.80 2.72 1.48
C ILE A 75 21.11 1.99 1.77
N HIS A 76 22.17 2.75 2.01
CA HIS A 76 23.46 2.23 2.45
C HIS A 76 23.74 2.70 3.88
N THR A 77 23.68 1.80 4.84
CA THR A 77 23.91 2.08 6.27
C THR A 77 24.14 0.78 7.05
N GLU A 78 24.89 0.86 8.15
CA GLU A 78 25.01 -0.23 9.14
C GLU A 78 24.08 -0.03 10.34
N ASP A 79 23.40 1.12 10.43
CA ASP A 79 22.46 1.44 11.50
C ASP A 79 21.06 0.86 11.18
N ARG A 80 20.68 -0.16 11.93
CA ARG A 80 19.39 -0.84 11.81
C ARG A 80 18.20 0.06 12.13
N ASP A 81 18.33 1.01 13.06
CA ASP A 81 17.24 1.91 13.40
C ASP A 81 16.95 2.88 12.25
N ILE A 82 18.01 3.30 11.53
CA ILE A 82 17.85 4.09 10.29
C ILE A 82 17.16 3.26 9.22
N VAL A 83 17.52 2.00 9.02
CA VAL A 83 16.80 1.11 8.09
C VAL A 83 15.30 1.07 8.42
N MET A 84 14.95 0.86 9.69
CA MET A 84 13.54 0.79 10.11
C MET A 84 12.79 2.12 9.95
N LYS A 85 13.46 3.26 10.14
CA LYS A 85 12.88 4.59 9.86
C LYS A 85 12.59 4.77 8.37
N PHE A 86 13.47 4.26 7.50
CA PHE A 86 13.31 4.33 6.05
C PHE A 86 12.36 3.25 5.49
N ALA A 87 12.10 2.17 6.23
CA ALA A 87 11.16 1.12 5.83
C ALA A 87 9.72 1.62 5.60
N ARG A 88 9.36 2.80 6.12
CA ARG A 88 8.03 3.42 5.96
C ARG A 88 7.82 4.13 4.60
N LYS A 89 8.83 4.12 3.73
CA LYS A 89 8.78 4.82 2.44
C LYS A 89 7.76 4.18 1.51
N PRO A 90 7.12 4.97 0.62
CA PRO A 90 6.14 4.45 -0.33
C PRO A 90 6.84 3.71 -1.49
N ALA A 91 7.53 2.62 -1.19
CA ALA A 91 8.25 1.77 -2.14
C ALA A 91 8.07 0.30 -1.75
N SER A 92 7.79 -0.58 -2.72
CA SER A 92 7.56 -2.00 -2.44
C SER A 92 8.85 -2.78 -2.19
N ARG A 93 9.98 -2.27 -2.71
CA ARG A 93 11.32 -2.84 -2.49
C ARG A 93 12.21 -1.80 -1.83
N ILE A 94 12.60 -2.05 -0.58
CA ILE A 94 13.56 -1.23 0.14
C ILE A 94 14.83 -2.06 0.32
N LEU A 95 15.86 -1.68 -0.40
CA LEU A 95 17.09 -2.43 -0.55
C LEU A 95 18.14 -1.85 0.39
N VAL A 96 18.82 -2.71 1.16
CA VAL A 96 19.85 -2.31 2.11
C VAL A 96 21.19 -2.86 1.64
N ASN A 97 22.20 -1.98 1.53
CA ASN A 97 23.59 -2.35 1.24
C ASN A 97 23.78 -3.22 -0.03
N THR A 98 22.99 -2.98 -1.08
CA THR A 98 23.08 -3.73 -2.35
C THR A 98 22.77 -2.81 -3.55
N GLY A 99 23.26 -3.17 -4.74
CA GLY A 99 23.00 -2.40 -5.96
C GLY A 99 21.51 -2.38 -6.31
N GLY A 100 20.94 -1.21 -6.60
CA GLY A 100 19.50 -1.06 -6.75
C GLY A 100 18.88 -1.92 -7.86
N ALA A 101 19.56 -2.02 -9.02
CA ALA A 101 19.08 -2.81 -10.15
C ALA A 101 19.11 -4.31 -9.86
N GLN A 102 20.26 -4.83 -9.41
CA GLN A 102 20.46 -6.25 -9.10
C GLN A 102 19.66 -6.68 -7.87
N GLY A 103 19.57 -5.81 -6.87
CA GLY A 103 18.86 -6.08 -5.64
C GLY A 103 17.36 -6.08 -5.84
N GLY A 104 16.83 -5.14 -6.63
CA GLY A 104 15.39 -5.04 -6.90
C GLY A 104 14.84 -6.17 -7.74
N THR A 105 15.62 -6.67 -8.71
CA THR A 105 15.25 -7.82 -9.55
C THR A 105 15.43 -9.17 -8.85
N GLY A 106 16.01 -9.20 -7.64
CA GLY A 106 16.27 -10.45 -6.90
C GLY A 106 17.54 -11.18 -7.33
N ALA A 107 18.45 -10.55 -8.07
CA ALA A 107 19.72 -11.17 -8.46
C ALA A 107 20.76 -11.19 -7.32
N SER A 108 20.76 -10.16 -6.47
CA SER A 108 21.70 -10.03 -5.34
C SER A 108 21.00 -10.01 -3.96
N THR A 109 19.71 -10.32 -3.91
CA THR A 109 18.90 -10.36 -2.68
C THR A 109 18.06 -11.63 -2.64
N GLY A 110 17.36 -11.87 -1.53
CA GLY A 110 16.40 -12.97 -1.41
C GLY A 110 15.03 -12.71 -2.04
N LEU A 111 14.87 -11.63 -2.81
CA LEU A 111 13.63 -11.37 -3.54
C LEU A 111 13.49 -12.36 -4.70
N MET A 112 12.24 -12.67 -5.08
CA MET A 112 11.99 -13.53 -6.22
C MET A 112 12.59 -12.92 -7.51
N PRO A 113 13.38 -13.69 -8.28
CA PRO A 113 13.95 -13.21 -9.53
C PRO A 113 12.86 -12.79 -10.54
N SER A 114 12.88 -11.52 -10.96
CA SER A 114 11.91 -10.99 -11.94
C SER A 114 12.38 -9.70 -12.61
N PHE A 115 11.90 -9.48 -13.84
CA PHE A 115 12.00 -8.20 -14.56
C PHE A 115 10.65 -7.46 -14.65
N THR A 116 9.60 -8.00 -14.02
CA THR A 116 8.31 -7.34 -13.88
C THR A 116 8.08 -7.07 -12.40
N LEU A 117 8.32 -5.83 -11.99
CA LEU A 117 8.32 -5.41 -10.60
C LEU A 117 7.03 -4.66 -10.29
N GLY A 118 6.13 -5.27 -9.53
CA GLY A 118 4.84 -4.67 -9.19
C GLY A 118 5.02 -3.46 -8.27
N CYS A 119 4.43 -2.32 -8.61
CA CYS A 119 4.50 -1.08 -7.83
C CYS A 119 3.38 -0.95 -6.78
N GLY A 120 2.56 -1.99 -6.60
CA GLY A 120 1.43 -1.98 -5.67
C GLY A 120 0.35 -0.95 -6.04
N THR A 121 -0.65 -0.83 -5.18
CA THR A 121 -1.84 0.00 -5.44
C THR A 121 -1.50 1.49 -5.59
N TRP A 122 -0.46 1.97 -4.90
CA TRP A 122 0.01 3.36 -5.03
C TRP A 122 0.50 3.68 -6.45
N GLY A 123 1.14 2.71 -7.11
CA GLY A 123 1.59 2.83 -8.50
C GLY A 123 0.56 2.33 -9.53
N GLY A 124 -0.68 2.05 -9.12
CA GLY A 124 -1.73 1.53 -10.01
C GLY A 124 -1.61 0.05 -10.39
N SER A 125 -0.80 -0.72 -9.67
CA SER A 125 -0.65 -2.17 -9.88
C SER A 125 -1.45 -2.98 -8.87
N SER A 126 -1.94 -4.16 -9.29
CA SER A 126 -2.63 -5.11 -8.40
C SER A 126 -1.69 -5.86 -7.46
N VAL A 127 -0.38 -5.81 -7.72
CA VAL A 127 0.66 -6.52 -6.96
C VAL A 127 1.83 -5.60 -6.64
N SER A 128 2.43 -5.79 -5.47
CA SER A 128 3.70 -5.14 -5.06
C SER A 128 4.90 -6.06 -5.18
N GLU A 129 4.66 -7.34 -5.44
CA GLU A 129 5.67 -8.38 -5.52
C GLU A 129 6.49 -8.31 -6.82
N ASN A 130 7.62 -9.00 -6.82
CA ASN A 130 8.28 -9.38 -8.06
C ASN A 130 7.42 -10.46 -8.71
N VAL A 131 6.90 -10.22 -9.91
CA VAL A 131 5.97 -11.15 -10.56
C VAL A 131 6.69 -12.46 -10.85
N THR A 132 6.06 -13.56 -10.45
CA THR A 132 6.55 -14.95 -10.56
C THR A 132 5.54 -15.81 -11.32
N PRO A 133 5.89 -17.05 -11.73
CA PRO A 133 4.95 -17.95 -12.39
C PRO A 133 3.65 -18.19 -11.61
N MET A 134 3.67 -18.12 -10.28
CA MET A 134 2.46 -18.31 -9.46
C MET A 134 1.39 -17.24 -9.71
N HIS A 135 1.78 -16.06 -10.19
CA HIS A 135 0.86 -14.99 -10.59
C HIS A 135 0.14 -15.29 -11.90
N LEU A 136 0.62 -16.28 -12.67
CA LEU A 136 0.08 -16.66 -13.98
C LEU A 136 -0.77 -17.95 -13.91
N VAL A 137 -0.98 -18.49 -12.71
CA VAL A 137 -1.73 -19.72 -12.49
C VAL A 137 -3.07 -19.42 -11.82
N ASN A 138 -4.15 -19.88 -12.45
CA ASN A 138 -5.47 -19.90 -11.82
C ASN A 138 -5.57 -21.09 -10.85
N ILE A 139 -5.94 -20.84 -9.60
CA ILE A 139 -6.14 -21.90 -8.60
C ILE A 139 -7.64 -22.23 -8.49
N LYS A 140 -8.03 -23.41 -8.97
CA LYS A 140 -9.37 -23.97 -8.78
C LYS A 140 -9.48 -24.58 -7.38
N ARG A 141 -10.51 -24.20 -6.62
CA ARG A 141 -10.83 -24.78 -5.30
C ARG A 141 -12.18 -25.48 -5.36
N VAL A 142 -12.20 -26.76 -5.00
CA VAL A 142 -13.44 -27.52 -4.79
C VAL A 142 -13.69 -27.56 -3.29
N ALA A 143 -14.80 -26.98 -2.83
CA ALA A 143 -15.14 -26.89 -1.42
C ALA A 143 -16.50 -27.55 -1.17
N TYR A 144 -16.57 -28.42 -0.16
CA TYR A 144 -17.81 -29.03 0.30
C TYR A 144 -18.45 -28.16 1.39
N GLY A 145 -19.78 -28.09 1.40
CA GLY A 145 -20.52 -27.38 2.44
C GLY A 145 -20.36 -28.07 3.79
N LEU A 146 -19.83 -27.37 4.79
CA LEU A 146 -19.62 -27.89 6.15
C LEU A 146 -20.73 -27.46 7.13
N LYS A 147 -21.50 -26.43 6.80
CA LYS A 147 -22.55 -25.86 7.64
C LYS A 147 -23.79 -25.59 6.79
N ASP A 148 -24.95 -25.72 7.40
CA ASP A 148 -26.21 -25.34 6.78
C ASP A 148 -26.38 -23.81 6.82
N CYS A 149 -26.53 -23.20 5.64
CA CYS A 149 -26.74 -21.75 5.48
C CYS A 149 -27.95 -21.23 6.28
N ALA A 150 -29.00 -22.04 6.45
CA ALA A 150 -30.19 -21.66 7.20
C ALA A 150 -29.93 -21.50 8.70
N THR A 151 -28.88 -22.14 9.23
CA THR A 151 -28.54 -22.13 10.66
C THR A 151 -27.30 -21.31 10.97
N LEU A 152 -26.63 -20.71 9.98
CA LEU A 152 -25.39 -19.97 10.20
C LEU A 152 -25.51 -18.89 11.27
N ALA A 153 -26.55 -18.07 11.20
CA ALA A 153 -26.74 -16.97 12.15
C ALA A 153 -27.18 -17.47 13.55
N SER A 154 -28.04 -18.48 13.61
CA SER A 154 -28.54 -19.02 14.89
C SER A 154 -27.51 -19.90 15.59
N ALA A 155 -26.62 -20.55 14.85
CA ALA A 155 -25.54 -21.37 15.39
C ALA A 155 -24.26 -20.58 15.67
N ASP A 156 -24.16 -19.32 15.23
CA ASP A 156 -23.02 -18.44 15.53
C ASP A 156 -23.27 -17.65 16.83
N PRO A 157 -22.50 -17.90 17.91
CA PRO A 157 -22.64 -17.18 19.18
C PRO A 157 -22.41 -15.67 19.05
N THR A 158 -21.64 -15.24 18.07
CA THR A 158 -21.32 -13.83 17.80
C THR A 158 -22.54 -13.08 17.25
N PHE A 159 -23.34 -13.73 16.39
CA PHE A 159 -24.60 -13.17 15.87
C PHE A 159 -25.69 -13.09 16.94
N ASN A 160 -25.63 -13.93 17.97
CA ASN A 160 -26.63 -14.00 19.03
C ASN A 160 -26.30 -13.18 20.28
N ARG A 161 -25.16 -12.46 20.31
CA ARG A 161 -24.69 -11.74 21.49
C ARG A 161 -25.56 -10.53 21.90
N ILE A 162 -26.51 -10.10 21.05
CA ILE A 162 -27.40 -8.94 21.29
C ILE A 162 -28.83 -9.38 21.67
N LYS A 163 -29.04 -10.63 22.10
CA LYS A 163 -30.35 -11.06 22.64
C LYS A 163 -30.29 -11.29 24.14
N THR A 164 -30.28 -10.20 24.90
CA THR A 164 -30.89 -10.10 26.22
C THR A 164 -30.80 -8.65 26.69
N ALA A 165 -31.92 -7.94 26.63
CA ALA A 165 -32.12 -6.70 27.39
C ALA A 165 -31.97 -6.93 28.92
N GLU A 166 -31.87 -8.18 29.37
CA GLU A 166 -31.67 -8.55 30.78
C GLU A 166 -30.25 -8.28 31.29
N ASN A 167 -29.25 -8.10 30.41
CA ASN A 167 -27.85 -7.86 30.83
C ASN A 167 -27.32 -6.45 30.55
N CYS A 168 -28.16 -5.49 30.15
CA CYS A 168 -27.74 -4.10 29.93
C CYS A 168 -27.23 -3.39 31.20
N HIS A 169 -27.40 -3.97 32.38
CA HIS A 169 -26.83 -3.43 33.63
C HIS A 169 -25.41 -3.90 33.96
N ALA A 170 -24.83 -4.85 33.19
CA ALA A 170 -23.50 -5.39 33.50
C ALA A 170 -22.33 -4.71 32.75
N ILE A 171 -22.61 -3.81 31.81
CA ILE A 171 -21.57 -3.10 31.04
C ILE A 171 -21.42 -1.67 31.58
N GLN A 172 -21.07 -1.55 32.85
CA GLN A 172 -20.35 -0.38 33.32
C GLN A 172 -18.91 -0.81 33.59
N ASN A 173 -17.98 -0.16 32.88
CA ASN A 173 -16.54 -0.11 33.15
C ASN A 173 -15.62 -1.16 32.52
N GLN A 174 -15.65 -1.34 31.20
CA GLN A 174 -14.45 -1.79 30.47
C GLN A 174 -14.19 -0.94 29.22
N CYS A 175 -13.40 0.12 29.40
CA CYS A 175 -12.86 0.91 28.31
C CYS A 175 -11.61 0.21 27.76
N GLY A 176 -11.64 -0.21 26.48
CA GLY A 176 -10.44 -0.65 25.75
C GLY A 176 -10.56 -1.90 24.87
N THR A 177 -11.65 -2.67 24.94
CA THR A 177 -11.80 -3.95 24.21
C THR A 177 -12.98 -3.99 23.25
N LEU A 178 -13.65 -2.87 23.03
CA LEU A 178 -14.88 -2.81 22.24
C LEU A 178 -14.57 -2.63 20.76
N SER A 179 -15.11 -3.51 19.94
CA SER A 179 -15.16 -3.38 18.49
C SER A 179 -15.99 -2.15 18.07
N PRO A 180 -15.81 -1.62 16.85
CA PRO A 180 -16.57 -0.48 16.36
C PRO A 180 -18.10 -0.66 16.44
N ALA A 181 -18.59 -1.90 16.29
CA ALA A 181 -20.01 -2.22 16.44
C ALA A 181 -20.50 -2.12 17.89
N GLU A 182 -19.67 -2.48 18.87
CA GLU A 182 -19.97 -2.37 20.29
C GLU A 182 -19.98 -0.90 20.76
N TYR A 183 -19.15 -0.04 20.16
CA TYR A 183 -19.15 1.40 20.44
C TYR A 183 -20.46 2.09 19.99
N VAL A 184 -20.97 1.70 18.81
CA VAL A 184 -22.24 2.20 18.25
C VAL A 184 -23.46 1.68 19.05
N ALA A 185 -23.34 0.50 19.67
CA ALA A 185 -24.38 -0.02 20.55
C ALA A 185 -24.42 0.73 21.89
N ALA A 186 -23.25 1.01 22.50
CA ALA A 186 -23.16 1.76 23.75
C ALA A 186 -23.65 3.21 23.61
N SER A 187 -23.36 3.87 22.47
CA SER A 187 -23.81 5.25 22.22
C SER A 187 -25.33 5.41 22.06
N LYS A 188 -26.08 4.31 21.93
CA LYS A 188 -27.56 4.34 21.85
C LYS A 188 -28.24 4.24 23.21
N CYS A 189 -27.51 3.90 24.27
CA CYS A 189 -28.07 3.77 25.61
C CYS A 189 -28.13 5.10 26.39
N ASP A 190 -27.47 6.17 25.92
CA ASP A 190 -27.39 7.47 26.61
C ASP A 190 -28.38 8.55 26.12
N ASN A 191 -29.29 8.22 25.20
CA ASN A 191 -30.31 9.18 24.74
C ASN A 191 -31.72 8.72 25.14
N THR A 192 -32.03 8.84 26.42
CA THR A 192 -33.41 9.09 26.83
C THR A 192 -33.75 10.53 26.47
N GLU A 193 -34.26 10.74 25.26
CA GLU A 193 -35.34 11.67 24.96
C GLU A 193 -35.73 11.59 23.47
N ASN A 194 -36.97 11.15 23.23
CA ASN A 194 -37.78 11.30 22.01
C ASN A 194 -37.08 11.15 20.63
N SER A 195 -37.11 9.93 20.08
CA SER A 195 -37.31 9.78 18.63
C SER A 195 -38.08 8.50 18.31
N THR A 196 -39.23 8.70 17.69
CA THR A 196 -40.19 7.75 17.11
C THR A 196 -39.58 6.43 16.61
N PHE A 197 -40.21 5.34 17.05
CA PHE A 197 -40.11 4.00 16.47
C PHE A 197 -40.05 4.04 14.94
N THR A 198 -38.95 3.60 14.35
CA THR A 198 -38.95 3.17 12.95
C THR A 198 -39.75 1.88 12.88
N ASN A 199 -40.96 1.96 12.32
CA ASN A 199 -41.88 0.83 12.19
C ASN A 199 -41.21 -0.28 11.37
N ASN A 200 -40.89 -1.41 12.02
CA ASN A 200 -40.31 -2.60 11.38
C ASN A 200 -41.13 -3.10 10.17
N GLU A 201 -42.42 -2.77 10.10
CA GLU A 201 -43.28 -3.06 8.93
C GLU A 201 -42.89 -2.27 7.68
N GLU A 202 -42.45 -1.02 7.80
CA GLU A 202 -42.01 -0.22 6.65
C GLU A 202 -40.69 -0.74 6.09
N LEU A 203 -39.78 -1.16 6.98
CA LEU A 203 -38.51 -1.76 6.58
C LEU A 203 -38.73 -3.08 5.85
N MET A 204 -39.64 -3.93 6.34
CA MET A 204 -40.00 -5.19 5.70
C MET A 204 -40.71 -4.98 4.36
N LYS A 205 -41.51 -3.93 4.20
CA LYS A 205 -42.11 -3.56 2.91
C LYS A 205 -41.05 -3.11 1.89
N LEU A 206 -40.08 -2.30 2.32
CA LEU A 206 -39.00 -1.84 1.46
C LEU A 206 -38.10 -3.00 0.99
N VAL A 207 -37.73 -3.91 1.90
CA VAL A 207 -36.95 -5.11 1.58
C VAL A 207 -37.70 -5.99 0.58
N ASN A 208 -39.01 -6.20 0.78
CA ASN A 208 -39.82 -6.98 -0.15
C ASN A 208 -39.98 -6.33 -1.53
N GLN A 209 -40.07 -4.99 -1.61
CA GLN A 209 -40.09 -4.26 -2.88
C GLN A 209 -38.77 -4.42 -3.65
N ILE A 210 -37.63 -4.33 -2.96
CA ILE A 210 -36.31 -4.52 -3.56
C ILE A 210 -36.16 -5.96 -4.08
N VAL A 211 -36.59 -6.96 -3.31
CA VAL A 211 -36.55 -8.37 -3.73
C VAL A 211 -37.44 -8.64 -4.94
N LYS A 212 -38.61 -8.00 -5.06
CA LYS A 212 -39.47 -8.10 -6.24
C LYS A 212 -38.83 -7.47 -7.48
N ALA A 213 -38.27 -6.27 -7.34
CA ALA A 213 -37.58 -5.59 -8.45
C ALA A 213 -36.38 -6.41 -8.96
N MET A 214 -35.63 -7.07 -8.07
CA MET A 214 -34.52 -7.95 -8.44
C MET A 214 -34.95 -9.24 -9.15
N LYS A 215 -36.20 -9.67 -8.97
CA LYS A 215 -36.78 -10.83 -9.68
C LYS A 215 -37.41 -10.46 -11.03
N GLY A 216 -37.42 -9.17 -11.40
CA GLY A 216 -37.95 -8.69 -12.68
C GLY A 216 -39.47 -8.67 -12.77
N GLU A 217 -40.18 -8.81 -11.64
CA GLU A 217 -41.63 -8.67 -11.56
C GLU A 217 -41.95 -7.20 -11.21
N GLN A 218 -42.72 -6.51 -12.08
CA GLN A 218 -43.23 -5.16 -11.80
C GLN A 218 -44.37 -5.19 -10.78
#